data_AF-A0AAC8Q652-F1
#
_entry.id   AF-A0AAC8Q652-F1
#
_cell.length_a   1.000
_cell.length_b   1.000
_cell.length_c   1.000
_cell.angle_alpha   90.00
_cell.angle_beta   90.00
_cell.angle_gamma   90.00
#
_symmetry.space_group_name_H-M   'P 1'
#
loop_
_entity.id
_entity.type
_entity.pdbx_description
1 polymer ?
#
loop_
_entity_poly.entity_id
_entity_poly.type
_entity_poly.pdbx_seq_one_letter_code
_entity_poly.pdbx_strand_id
1 'polypeptide(L)'
;MLNPMRKLSFPLMALTLFIGFPVRDARAEDVRLPVPLIGQQTEMWCWATTLQMSVAPTGAAVTQCSQANARFGRADCCNTPTPASCIQGGWPDYNRVNYNSAESAWGTALTFAQLKAEMKANRPVNFSWGWAGGGGHIMVAKGINDDNGAQWVLVNDPWPPTGGTSRWITYADYVSAPNQYSHWRDYSAISPRIPTLTGKKIALQSDTGKFFSRCSGCQTLVDNSPKDTITVHITAATPDQPWARFDVVDVGGGKVALKADSGKFVSRCESCIAGGTKTDFATVHATDSSQAYAQFTPELLPNGKYAFKADTGNYLSRCDGCSPSSIHPTVTMHVTNPANEPTAQWAVTFIQ
;
A
#
# COMPACT_ATOMS: atom_id res chain seq x y z
N MET A 1 -17.71 85.49 2.20
CA MET A 1 -16.88 84.56 1.42
C MET A 1 -16.83 83.24 2.16
N LEU A 2 -17.09 82.14 1.42
CA LEU A 2 -16.89 80.71 1.77
C LEU A 2 -17.71 80.08 2.92
N ASN A 3 -18.66 79.24 2.52
CA ASN A 3 -19.22 78.06 3.21
C ASN A 3 -18.21 76.86 3.05
N PRO A 4 -18.42 75.61 3.54
CA PRO A 4 -19.33 75.04 4.57
C PRO A 4 -18.64 73.99 5.51
N MET A 5 -19.37 73.44 6.48
CA MET A 5 -19.76 72.00 6.56
C MET A 5 -20.03 71.49 7.99
N ARG A 6 -21.31 71.15 8.19
CA ARG A 6 -21.91 70.32 9.24
C ARG A 6 -21.34 68.89 9.21
N LYS A 7 -21.13 68.28 10.38
CA LYS A 7 -21.15 66.82 10.55
C LYS A 7 -22.30 66.43 11.47
N LEU A 8 -23.19 65.58 10.95
CA LEU A 8 -24.32 64.96 11.64
C LEU A 8 -23.93 63.52 12.03
N SER A 9 -24.37 63.12 13.22
CA SER A 9 -24.23 61.85 13.94
C SER A 9 -25.07 60.68 13.37
N PHE A 10 -24.64 59.43 13.58
CA PHE A 10 -25.53 58.26 13.69
C PHE A 10 -24.95 57.18 14.64
N PRO A 11 -25.78 56.47 15.45
CA PRO A 11 -25.34 55.47 16.41
C PRO A 11 -25.27 54.06 15.80
N LEU A 12 -24.45 53.20 16.41
CA LEU A 12 -24.07 51.86 15.95
C LEU A 12 -25.10 50.81 16.39
N MET A 13 -25.67 50.06 15.43
CA MET A 13 -26.58 48.93 15.65
C MET A 13 -25.75 47.62 15.62
N ALA A 14 -25.77 46.85 16.71
CA ALA A 14 -25.04 45.59 16.82
C ALA A 14 -25.76 44.47 16.04
N LEU A 15 -25.08 43.92 15.05
CA LEU A 15 -25.51 42.78 14.23
C LEU A 15 -24.91 41.49 14.80
N THR A 16 -25.72 40.67 15.48
CA THR A 16 -25.30 39.35 15.98
C THR A 16 -25.22 38.37 14.81
N LEU A 17 -24.00 38.10 14.36
CA LEU A 17 -23.69 37.14 13.29
C LEU A 17 -23.77 35.71 13.85
N PHE A 18 -24.84 34.96 13.52
CA PHE A 18 -24.85 33.51 13.70
C PHE A 18 -23.89 32.87 12.70
N ILE A 19 -22.68 32.55 13.15
CA ILE A 19 -21.72 31.74 12.39
C ILE A 19 -22.21 30.29 12.47
N GLY A 20 -23.10 29.90 11.56
CA GLY A 20 -23.42 28.50 11.33
C GLY A 20 -22.18 27.81 10.77
N PHE A 21 -21.40 27.16 11.63
CA PHE A 21 -20.39 26.20 11.18
C PHE A 21 -21.12 25.09 10.41
N PRO A 22 -20.73 24.76 9.16
CA PRO A 22 -21.28 23.60 8.50
C PRO A 22 -20.90 22.37 9.33
N VAL A 23 -21.89 21.75 9.97
CA VAL A 23 -21.73 20.39 10.50
C VAL A 23 -21.37 19.54 9.30
N ARG A 24 -20.12 19.10 9.23
CA ARG A 24 -19.72 18.03 8.32
C ARG A 24 -20.53 16.82 8.74
N ASP A 25 -21.60 16.55 8.01
CA ASP A 25 -22.35 15.31 8.12
C ASP A 25 -21.37 14.20 7.74
N ALA A 26 -20.82 13.51 8.74
CA ALA A 26 -19.98 12.35 8.53
C ALA A 26 -20.89 11.28 7.96
N ARG A 27 -20.97 11.22 6.62
CA ARG A 27 -21.80 10.22 5.95
C ARG A 27 -21.40 8.85 6.44
N ALA A 28 -22.41 8.09 6.86
CA ALA A 28 -22.25 6.68 7.18
C ALA A 28 -21.58 5.93 6.00
N GLU A 29 -20.76 4.96 6.34
CA GLU A 29 -19.84 4.31 5.42
C GLU A 29 -20.14 2.81 5.34
N ASP A 30 -20.31 2.31 4.12
CA ASP A 30 -20.38 0.88 3.81
C ASP A 30 -19.18 0.53 2.91
N VAL A 31 -18.21 -0.20 3.47
CA VAL A 31 -17.02 -0.64 2.74
C VAL A 31 -16.99 -2.16 2.74
N ARG A 32 -16.83 -2.76 1.56
CA ARG A 32 -16.75 -4.22 1.40
C ARG A 32 -15.58 -4.58 0.50
N LEU A 33 -14.70 -5.43 0.99
CA LEU A 33 -13.54 -5.91 0.24
C LEU A 33 -13.91 -7.16 -0.58
N PRO A 34 -13.32 -7.35 -1.77
CA PRO A 34 -13.52 -8.54 -2.59
C PRO A 34 -12.72 -9.74 -2.07
N VAL A 35 -12.71 -9.96 -0.75
CA VAL A 35 -12.10 -11.14 -0.12
C VAL A 35 -12.97 -12.37 -0.41
N PRO A 36 -12.43 -13.41 -1.07
CA PRO A 36 -13.18 -14.62 -1.36
C PRO A 36 -13.52 -15.38 -0.07
N LEU A 37 -14.69 -16.03 -0.04
CA LEU A 37 -15.01 -17.00 1.00
C LEU A 37 -14.36 -18.34 0.64
N ILE A 38 -13.55 -18.88 1.55
CA ILE A 38 -12.89 -20.18 1.41
C ILE A 38 -13.12 -20.93 2.72
N GLY A 39 -13.65 -22.15 2.64
CA GLY A 39 -13.78 -23.03 3.81
C GLY A 39 -12.46 -23.68 4.19
N GLN A 40 -12.29 -23.97 5.48
CA GLN A 40 -11.13 -24.74 5.94
C GLN A 40 -11.14 -26.17 5.41
N GLN A 41 -9.98 -26.71 5.04
CA GLN A 41 -9.87 -28.06 4.47
C GLN A 41 -9.82 -29.15 5.56
N THR A 42 -9.57 -28.76 6.81
CA THR A 42 -9.55 -29.65 7.98
C THR A 42 -10.24 -28.96 9.13
N GLU A 43 -10.52 -29.68 10.22
CA GLU A 43 -11.15 -29.11 11.42
C GLU A 43 -10.26 -28.11 12.18
N MET A 44 -8.94 -28.09 11.92
CA MET A 44 -7.97 -27.31 12.71
C MET A 44 -7.26 -26.20 11.91
N TRP A 45 -7.58 -26.02 10.63
CA TRP A 45 -6.87 -25.11 9.72
C TRP A 45 -7.49 -23.72 9.54
N CYS A 46 -8.37 -23.29 10.45
CA CYS A 46 -8.93 -21.92 10.41
C CYS A 46 -7.83 -20.85 10.24
N TRP A 47 -6.67 -21.02 10.88
CA TRP A 47 -5.50 -20.14 10.73
C TRP A 47 -4.94 -20.07 9.31
N ALA A 48 -4.82 -21.20 8.63
CA ALA A 48 -4.27 -21.26 7.29
C ALA A 48 -5.27 -20.76 6.24
N THR A 49 -6.56 -21.06 6.43
CA THR A 49 -7.65 -20.60 5.57
C THR A 49 -7.83 -19.09 5.66
N THR A 50 -7.80 -18.55 6.87
CA THR A 50 -7.98 -17.12 7.14
C THR A 50 -6.80 -16.31 6.57
N LEU A 51 -5.57 -16.81 6.68
CA LEU A 51 -4.42 -16.23 5.95
C LEU A 51 -4.66 -16.28 4.43
N GLN A 52 -5.02 -17.44 3.87
CA GLN A 52 -5.25 -17.62 2.44
C GLN A 52 -6.30 -16.63 1.91
N MET A 53 -7.45 -16.52 2.59
CA MET A 53 -8.50 -15.55 2.22
C MET A 53 -7.96 -14.12 2.24
N SER A 54 -7.24 -13.73 3.30
CA SER A 54 -6.78 -12.34 3.48
C SER A 54 -5.79 -11.86 2.41
N VAL A 55 -5.01 -12.77 1.82
CA VAL A 55 -4.03 -12.43 0.78
C VAL A 55 -4.51 -12.69 -0.64
N ALA A 56 -5.56 -13.50 -0.83
CA ALA A 56 -6.07 -13.86 -2.16
C ALA A 56 -6.40 -12.66 -3.10
N PRO A 57 -6.95 -11.52 -2.63
CA PRO A 57 -7.23 -10.37 -3.50
C PRO A 57 -6.01 -9.77 -4.19
N THR A 58 -4.81 -10.04 -3.67
CA THR A 58 -3.54 -9.56 -4.25
C THR A 58 -2.97 -10.51 -5.32
N GLY A 59 -3.66 -11.62 -5.60
CA GLY A 59 -3.20 -12.66 -6.54
C GLY A 59 -2.25 -13.69 -5.92
N ALA A 60 -2.02 -13.65 -4.60
CA ALA A 60 -1.16 -14.61 -3.93
C ALA A 60 -1.72 -16.04 -3.98
N ALA A 61 -0.91 -16.97 -4.50
CA ALA A 61 -1.25 -18.39 -4.62
C ALA A 61 -0.82 -19.20 -3.38
N VAL A 62 -1.32 -18.82 -2.20
CA VAL A 62 -1.04 -19.55 -0.94
C VAL A 62 -2.11 -20.61 -0.71
N THR A 63 -1.70 -21.85 -0.35
CA THR A 63 -2.64 -22.94 -0.02
C THR A 63 -2.60 -23.28 1.47
N GLN A 64 -3.66 -23.89 2.01
CA GLN A 64 -3.71 -24.25 3.44
C GLN A 64 -2.68 -25.33 3.78
N CYS A 65 -2.54 -26.33 2.92
CA CYS A 65 -1.61 -27.44 3.12
C CYS A 65 -0.14 -27.02 3.00
N SER A 66 0.20 -26.05 2.14
CA SER A 66 1.58 -25.53 2.04
C SER A 66 1.97 -24.76 3.30
N GLN A 67 1.02 -24.00 3.88
CA GLN A 67 1.22 -23.36 5.17
C GLN A 67 1.42 -24.39 6.30
N ALA A 68 0.63 -25.48 6.32
CA ALA A 68 0.80 -26.57 7.28
C ALA A 68 2.17 -27.25 7.15
N ASN A 69 2.59 -27.58 5.91
CA ASN A 69 3.92 -28.11 5.62
C ASN A 69 5.02 -27.19 6.17
N ALA A 70 4.95 -25.90 5.86
CA ALA A 70 5.94 -24.93 6.31
C ALA A 70 5.97 -24.79 7.85
N ARG A 71 4.80 -24.79 8.49
CA ARG A 71 4.68 -24.63 9.95
C ARG A 71 5.18 -25.85 10.71
N PHE A 72 4.88 -27.05 10.23
CA PHE A 72 5.21 -28.30 10.93
C PHE A 72 6.51 -28.95 10.45
N GLY A 73 7.25 -28.32 9.52
CA GLY A 73 8.49 -28.88 8.97
C GLY A 73 8.24 -30.16 8.17
N ARG A 74 7.13 -30.21 7.44
CA ARG A 74 6.66 -31.38 6.68
C ARG A 74 6.58 -31.09 5.19
N ALA A 75 6.41 -32.14 4.39
CA ALA A 75 6.18 -32.05 2.94
C ALA A 75 4.92 -32.80 2.48
N ASP A 76 4.26 -33.54 3.36
CA ASP A 76 3.16 -34.46 3.07
C ASP A 76 1.77 -33.94 3.45
N CYS A 77 1.64 -32.73 4.00
CA CYS A 77 0.35 -32.17 4.42
C CYS A 77 -0.60 -31.87 3.25
N CYS A 78 -0.11 -31.88 2.01
CA CYS A 78 -0.93 -31.73 0.81
C CYS A 78 -1.43 -33.07 0.23
N ASN A 79 -1.10 -34.20 0.86
CA ASN A 79 -1.61 -35.50 0.44
C ASN A 79 -3.11 -35.63 0.72
N THR A 80 -3.77 -36.48 -0.04
CA THR A 80 -5.18 -36.83 0.16
C THR A 80 -5.28 -38.30 0.56
N PRO A 81 -5.77 -38.64 1.76
CA PRO A 81 -6.23 -37.73 2.81
C PRO A 81 -5.08 -36.95 3.49
N THR A 82 -5.38 -35.78 4.03
CA THR A 82 -4.43 -35.00 4.83
C THR A 82 -3.96 -35.84 6.03
N PRO A 83 -2.65 -36.07 6.21
CA PRO A 83 -2.14 -36.84 7.34
C PRO A 83 -2.59 -36.24 8.67
N ALA A 84 -2.98 -37.07 9.64
CA ALA A 84 -3.47 -36.62 10.95
C ALA A 84 -2.48 -35.69 11.67
N SER A 85 -1.18 -35.94 11.50
CA SER A 85 -0.10 -35.10 12.02
C SER A 85 -0.06 -33.68 11.44
N CYS A 86 -0.78 -33.41 10.35
CA CYS A 86 -0.93 -32.07 9.80
C CYS A 86 -2.19 -31.35 10.29
N ILE A 87 -3.17 -32.09 10.85
CA ILE A 87 -4.44 -31.56 11.34
C ILE A 87 -4.24 -31.01 12.75
N GLN A 88 -3.59 -29.84 12.83
CA GLN A 88 -3.25 -29.19 14.10
C GLN A 88 -3.61 -27.71 14.06
N GLY A 89 -3.95 -27.18 15.24
CA GLY A 89 -4.19 -25.75 15.44
C GLY A 89 -2.92 -24.93 15.23
N GLY A 90 -3.08 -23.64 14.97
CA GLY A 90 -1.97 -22.76 14.64
C GLY A 90 -2.39 -21.32 14.54
N TRP A 91 -1.47 -20.51 14.03
CA TRP A 91 -1.64 -19.07 13.82
C TRP A 91 -1.14 -18.70 12.42
N PRO A 92 -1.74 -17.70 11.76
CA PRO A 92 -1.22 -17.14 10.52
C PRO A 92 0.27 -16.78 10.62
N ASP A 93 1.04 -17.08 9.58
CA ASP A 93 2.44 -16.67 9.46
C ASP A 93 2.63 -15.88 8.16
N TYR A 94 2.34 -14.58 8.24
CA TYR A 94 2.43 -13.67 7.10
C TYR A 94 3.87 -13.54 6.57
N ASN A 95 4.87 -13.64 7.44
CA ASN A 95 6.27 -13.51 7.04
C ASN A 95 6.68 -14.62 6.08
N ARG A 96 6.24 -15.86 6.33
CA ARG A 96 6.53 -17.01 5.45
C ARG A 96 5.90 -16.91 4.06
N VAL A 97 4.87 -16.09 3.90
CA VAL A 97 4.19 -15.89 2.62
C VAL A 97 4.51 -14.54 1.98
N ASN A 98 5.54 -13.85 2.48
CA ASN A 98 5.95 -12.51 2.04
C ASN A 98 4.84 -11.46 2.20
N TYR A 99 4.25 -11.37 3.40
CA TYR A 99 3.32 -10.31 3.81
C TYR A 99 3.83 -9.63 5.08
N ASN A 100 3.47 -8.36 5.25
CA ASN A 100 3.52 -7.66 6.52
C ASN A 100 2.18 -7.85 7.23
N SER A 101 2.22 -7.89 8.56
CA SER A 101 1.05 -7.81 9.43
C SER A 101 1.44 -7.16 10.76
N ALA A 102 0.54 -6.38 11.33
CA ALA A 102 0.63 -5.91 12.72
C ALA A 102 -0.32 -6.72 13.59
N GLU A 103 0.15 -7.11 14.77
CA GLU A 103 -0.67 -7.85 15.74
C GLU A 103 -1.18 -6.90 16.83
N SER A 104 -2.45 -7.00 17.20
CA SER A 104 -2.94 -6.36 18.42
C SER A 104 -2.39 -7.06 19.67
N ALA A 105 -2.41 -6.33 20.78
CA ALA A 105 -2.13 -6.92 22.09
C ALA A 105 -3.15 -8.03 22.39
N TRP A 106 -2.69 -9.08 23.09
CA TRP A 106 -3.58 -10.16 23.52
C TRP A 106 -4.76 -9.61 24.34
N GLY A 107 -5.95 -10.11 24.09
CA GLY A 107 -7.21 -9.67 24.71
C GLY A 107 -7.75 -8.34 24.17
N THR A 108 -7.12 -7.76 23.14
CA THR A 108 -7.48 -6.42 22.64
C THR A 108 -7.93 -6.49 21.19
N ALA A 109 -9.20 -6.14 20.96
CA ALA A 109 -9.76 -5.92 19.62
C ALA A 109 -9.34 -4.54 19.07
N LEU A 110 -9.15 -4.43 17.76
CA LEU A 110 -9.08 -3.15 17.09
C LEU A 110 -10.38 -2.40 17.25
N THR A 111 -10.28 -1.08 17.44
CA THR A 111 -11.45 -0.19 17.46
C THR A 111 -12.16 -0.22 16.11
N PHE A 112 -13.47 0.07 16.11
CA PHE A 112 -14.23 0.19 14.85
C PHE A 112 -13.62 1.23 13.90
N ALA A 113 -13.06 2.32 14.43
CA ALA A 113 -12.36 3.32 13.63
C ALA A 113 -11.09 2.75 12.96
N GLN A 114 -10.33 1.88 13.64
CA GLN A 114 -9.19 1.18 13.06
C GLN A 114 -9.63 0.16 12.00
N LEU A 115 -10.68 -0.63 12.25
CA LEU A 115 -11.25 -1.53 11.24
C LEU A 115 -11.65 -0.75 9.99
N LYS A 116 -12.38 0.36 10.16
CA LYS A 116 -12.75 1.26 9.06
C LYS A 116 -11.53 1.76 8.30
N ALA A 117 -10.47 2.18 8.99
CA ALA A 117 -9.23 2.63 8.35
C ALA A 117 -8.55 1.52 7.51
N GLU A 118 -8.54 0.27 7.99
CA GLU A 118 -8.03 -0.88 7.24
C GLU A 118 -8.88 -1.16 5.99
N MET A 119 -10.21 -1.20 6.12
CA MET A 119 -11.11 -1.45 4.98
C MET A 119 -10.96 -0.38 3.90
N LYS A 120 -10.88 0.90 4.27
CA LYS A 120 -10.64 2.00 3.32
C LYS A 120 -9.29 1.91 2.60
N ALA A 121 -8.33 1.25 3.24
CA ALA A 121 -7.02 1.01 2.65
C ALA A 121 -6.95 -0.31 1.87
N ASN A 122 -8.10 -0.94 1.59
CA ASN A 122 -8.23 -2.25 0.91
C ASN A 122 -7.49 -3.38 1.63
N ARG A 123 -7.41 -3.34 2.96
CA ARG A 123 -6.77 -4.37 3.77
C ARG A 123 -7.81 -5.06 4.67
N PRO A 124 -8.02 -6.38 4.53
CA PRO A 124 -8.83 -7.11 5.49
C PRO A 124 -8.11 -7.21 6.84
N VAL A 125 -8.85 -7.56 7.88
CA VAL A 125 -8.31 -7.83 9.22
C VAL A 125 -8.65 -9.27 9.59
N ASN A 126 -7.66 -10.03 10.02
CA ASN A 126 -7.92 -11.37 10.56
C ASN A 126 -8.02 -11.27 12.08
N PHE A 127 -9.09 -11.77 12.67
CA PHE A 127 -9.35 -11.62 14.10
C PHE A 127 -9.66 -12.97 14.72
N SER A 128 -9.36 -13.11 16.02
CA SER A 128 -9.49 -14.38 16.73
C SER A 128 -10.32 -14.28 17.99
N TRP A 129 -11.11 -15.33 18.20
CA TRP A 129 -11.90 -15.56 19.41
C TRP A 129 -11.38 -16.78 20.15
N GLY A 130 -11.41 -16.69 21.48
CA GLY A 130 -11.29 -17.83 22.39
C GLY A 130 -12.64 -18.21 22.95
N TRP A 131 -13.07 -19.45 22.72
CA TRP A 131 -14.33 -19.96 23.24
C TRP A 131 -14.25 -20.22 24.74
N ALA A 132 -15.33 -19.96 25.47
CA ALA A 132 -15.42 -20.26 26.90
C ALA A 132 -15.23 -21.76 27.19
N GLY A 133 -15.67 -22.63 26.27
CA GLY A 133 -15.46 -24.09 26.34
C GLY A 133 -14.05 -24.56 25.93
N GLY A 134 -13.14 -23.64 25.61
CA GLY A 134 -11.79 -23.94 25.15
C GLY A 134 -11.64 -23.98 23.64
N GLY A 135 -10.38 -23.92 23.19
CA GLY A 135 -10.04 -23.75 21.77
C GLY A 135 -10.22 -22.32 21.31
N GLY A 136 -9.94 -22.09 20.02
CA GLY A 136 -10.09 -20.78 19.42
C GLY A 136 -10.39 -20.87 17.94
N HIS A 137 -10.79 -19.73 17.40
CA HIS A 137 -11.19 -19.61 16.01
C HIS A 137 -10.72 -18.29 15.44
N ILE A 138 -10.26 -18.29 14.20
CA ILE A 138 -9.78 -17.09 13.53
C ILE A 138 -10.51 -16.91 12.20
N MET A 139 -11.02 -15.70 11.99
CA MET A 139 -11.91 -15.34 10.89
C MET A 139 -11.40 -14.04 10.22
N VAL A 140 -12.00 -13.67 9.08
CA VAL A 140 -11.62 -12.47 8.33
C VAL A 140 -12.73 -11.42 8.45
N ALA A 141 -12.45 -10.28 9.05
CA ALA A 141 -13.22 -9.06 8.86
C ALA A 141 -12.87 -8.47 7.49
N LYS A 142 -13.87 -8.33 6.63
CA LYS A 142 -13.72 -7.92 5.21
C LYS A 142 -14.63 -6.76 4.81
N GLY A 143 -15.31 -6.14 5.78
CA GLY A 143 -16.13 -4.98 5.52
C GLY A 143 -16.70 -4.39 6.79
N ILE A 144 -17.18 -3.17 6.68
CA ILE A 144 -17.85 -2.42 7.75
C ILE A 144 -19.09 -1.74 7.19
N ASN A 145 -20.07 -1.53 8.06
CA ASN A 145 -21.21 -0.67 7.82
C ASN A 145 -21.50 0.09 9.11
N ASP A 146 -21.60 1.42 9.05
CA ASP A 146 -22.05 2.24 10.18
C ASP A 146 -23.26 3.13 9.89
N ASP A 147 -24.14 2.63 9.03
CA ASP A 147 -25.42 3.29 8.73
C ASP A 147 -26.29 3.38 9.99
N ASN A 148 -26.95 4.53 10.15
CA ASN A 148 -27.87 4.84 11.25
C ASN A 148 -27.24 4.70 12.66
N GLY A 149 -25.92 4.85 12.78
CA GLY A 149 -25.20 4.85 14.06
C GLY A 149 -24.95 3.47 14.65
N ALA A 150 -25.32 2.38 13.96
CA ALA A 150 -25.04 1.01 14.37
C ALA A 150 -23.76 0.51 13.69
N GLN A 151 -22.79 0.00 14.45
CA GLN A 151 -21.52 -0.48 13.91
C GLN A 151 -21.57 -1.98 13.59
N TRP A 152 -21.39 -2.33 12.32
CA TRP A 152 -21.42 -3.69 11.81
C TRP A 152 -20.10 -4.07 11.12
N VAL A 153 -19.73 -5.34 11.24
CA VAL A 153 -18.55 -5.93 10.61
C VAL A 153 -18.98 -7.10 9.74
N LEU A 154 -18.59 -7.09 8.46
CA LEU A 154 -18.81 -8.21 7.54
C LEU A 154 -17.67 -9.21 7.71
N VAL A 155 -18.01 -10.45 8.05
CA VAL A 155 -17.05 -11.50 8.38
C VAL A 155 -17.15 -12.65 7.40
N ASN A 156 -16.00 -13.11 6.91
CA ASN A 156 -15.84 -14.45 6.36
C ASN A 156 -15.31 -15.38 7.45
N ASP A 157 -16.08 -16.41 7.73
CA ASP A 157 -15.80 -17.46 8.67
C ASP A 157 -15.36 -18.72 7.88
N PRO A 158 -14.15 -19.26 8.11
CA PRO A 158 -13.72 -20.46 7.40
C PRO A 158 -14.51 -21.72 7.79
N TRP A 159 -15.35 -21.67 8.81
CA TRP A 159 -16.23 -22.76 9.24
C TRP A 159 -17.62 -22.67 8.55
N PRO A 160 -18.22 -23.80 8.13
CA PRO A 160 -17.74 -25.19 8.28
C PRO A 160 -16.66 -25.57 7.26
N PRO A 161 -15.91 -26.67 7.49
CA PRO A 161 -14.94 -27.16 6.52
C PRO A 161 -15.55 -27.29 5.12
N THR A 162 -14.75 -27.04 4.08
CA THR A 162 -15.10 -27.08 2.65
C THR A 162 -16.11 -26.04 2.13
N GLY A 163 -16.77 -25.27 3.00
CA GLY A 163 -17.75 -24.25 2.60
C GLY A 163 -17.51 -22.85 3.16
N GLY A 164 -17.19 -22.74 4.45
CA GLY A 164 -17.19 -21.46 5.16
C GLY A 164 -18.57 -20.79 5.20
N THR A 165 -18.67 -19.65 5.87
CA THR A 165 -19.86 -18.78 5.85
C THR A 165 -19.47 -17.30 5.81
N SER A 166 -20.35 -16.45 5.25
CA SER A 166 -20.22 -14.99 5.35
C SER A 166 -21.42 -14.41 6.08
N ARG A 167 -21.19 -13.51 7.04
CA ARG A 167 -22.26 -12.87 7.81
C ARG A 167 -21.87 -11.49 8.31
N TRP A 168 -22.86 -10.64 8.52
CA TRP A 168 -22.69 -9.42 9.32
C TRP A 168 -22.81 -9.76 10.81
N ILE A 169 -21.91 -9.20 11.61
CA ILE A 169 -21.98 -9.21 13.08
C ILE A 169 -21.94 -7.78 13.59
N THR A 170 -22.45 -7.52 14.80
CA THR A 170 -22.24 -6.21 15.41
C THR A 170 -20.78 -6.04 15.82
N TYR A 171 -20.30 -4.80 15.91
CA TYR A 171 -18.95 -4.55 16.46
C TYR A 171 -18.85 -5.01 17.92
N ALA A 172 -19.96 -4.98 18.69
CA ALA A 172 -19.98 -5.54 20.04
C ALA A 172 -19.69 -7.06 20.02
N ASP A 173 -20.31 -7.81 19.11
CA ASP A 173 -20.02 -9.24 18.92
C ASP A 173 -18.59 -9.48 18.43
N TYR A 174 -18.05 -8.62 17.55
CA TYR A 174 -16.66 -8.69 17.13
C TYR A 174 -15.70 -8.67 18.33
N VAL A 175 -15.99 -7.82 19.32
CA VAL A 175 -15.21 -7.68 20.55
C VAL A 175 -15.44 -8.87 21.49
N SER A 176 -16.69 -9.24 21.79
CA SER A 176 -16.95 -10.35 22.72
C SER A 176 -18.41 -10.74 22.78
N ALA A 177 -18.69 -11.96 23.22
CA ALA A 177 -20.01 -12.36 23.71
C ALA A 177 -19.90 -13.00 25.10
N PRO A 178 -20.59 -12.46 26.13
CA PRO A 178 -20.55 -13.00 27.48
C PRO A 178 -20.87 -14.50 27.52
N ASN A 179 -20.07 -15.26 28.28
CA ASN A 179 -20.18 -16.71 28.45
C ASN A 179 -20.06 -17.56 27.16
N GLN A 180 -19.70 -16.95 26.02
CA GLN A 180 -19.50 -17.67 24.76
C GLN A 180 -18.06 -17.57 24.29
N TYR A 181 -17.53 -16.35 24.15
CA TYR A 181 -16.17 -16.13 23.68
C TYR A 181 -15.62 -14.76 24.07
N SER A 182 -14.29 -14.68 24.09
CA SER A 182 -13.52 -13.46 24.29
C SER A 182 -12.63 -13.18 23.09
N HIS A 183 -12.35 -11.90 22.82
CA HIS A 183 -11.34 -11.54 21.82
C HIS A 183 -9.96 -11.99 22.24
N TRP A 184 -9.16 -12.48 21.30
CA TRP A 184 -7.75 -12.78 21.54
C TRP A 184 -6.84 -11.79 20.85
N ARG A 185 -6.88 -11.70 19.53
CA ARG A 185 -6.01 -10.78 18.78
C ARG A 185 -6.46 -10.60 17.34
N ASP A 186 -6.02 -9.47 16.80
CA ASP A 186 -6.16 -9.05 15.42
C ASP A 186 -4.83 -9.05 14.69
N TYR A 187 -4.88 -9.35 13.40
CA TYR A 187 -3.83 -9.17 12.40
C TYR A 187 -4.33 -8.13 11.40
N SER A 188 -3.72 -6.95 11.41
CA SER A 188 -4.03 -5.82 10.53
C SER A 188 -2.80 -5.40 9.74
N ALA A 189 -2.92 -4.31 8.97
CA ALA A 189 -1.87 -3.85 8.07
C ALA A 189 -1.41 -4.95 7.08
N ILE A 190 -2.31 -5.90 6.78
CA ILE A 190 -2.04 -7.04 5.90
C ILE A 190 -1.76 -6.49 4.50
N SER A 191 -0.51 -6.58 4.10
CA SER A 191 -0.04 -6.04 2.83
C SER A 191 1.07 -6.93 2.30
N PRO A 192 1.20 -7.09 0.97
CA PRO A 192 2.35 -7.76 0.40
C PRO A 192 3.62 -7.14 0.99
N ARG A 193 4.48 -7.98 1.55
CA ARG A 193 5.84 -7.60 1.86
C ARG A 193 6.48 -7.44 0.50
N ILE A 194 6.57 -6.19 0.07
CA ILE A 194 7.53 -5.77 -0.93
C ILE A 194 8.86 -6.42 -0.51
N PRO A 195 9.47 -7.35 -1.28
CA PRO A 195 10.84 -7.77 -1.01
C PRO A 195 11.63 -6.50 -0.72
N THR A 196 12.16 -6.41 0.50
CA THR A 196 12.53 -5.14 1.10
C THR A 196 13.51 -4.45 0.14
N LEU A 197 13.00 -3.48 -0.63
CA LEU A 197 13.83 -2.73 -1.57
C LEU A 197 14.85 -1.96 -0.76
N THR A 198 14.41 -1.41 0.37
CA THR A 198 15.21 -0.74 1.37
C THR A 198 16.49 -1.50 1.73
N GLY A 199 17.61 -0.78 1.70
CA GLY A 199 18.93 -1.33 2.00
C GLY A 199 19.50 -2.21 0.90
N LYS A 200 18.83 -2.31 -0.25
CA LYS A 200 19.34 -3.00 -1.44
C LYS A 200 19.81 -1.99 -2.47
N LYS A 201 20.72 -2.45 -3.33
CA LYS A 201 21.04 -1.80 -4.59
C LYS A 201 20.18 -2.45 -5.68
N ILE A 202 19.51 -1.64 -6.49
CA ILE A 202 18.59 -2.14 -7.52
C ILE A 202 18.87 -1.52 -8.89
N ALA A 203 18.41 -2.21 -9.94
CA ALA A 203 18.24 -1.67 -11.27
C ALA A 203 16.76 -1.80 -11.69
N LEU A 204 16.23 -0.80 -12.38
CA LEU A 204 14.85 -0.75 -12.84
C LEU A 204 14.82 -0.91 -14.36
N GLN A 205 14.31 -2.04 -14.86
CA GLN A 205 14.15 -2.30 -16.28
C GLN A 205 12.74 -1.90 -16.74
N SER A 206 12.65 -1.14 -17.82
CA SER A 206 11.39 -0.70 -18.42
C SER A 206 10.71 -1.81 -19.23
N ASP A 207 9.50 -1.52 -19.71
CA ASP A 207 8.77 -2.30 -20.72
C ASP A 207 9.53 -2.51 -22.04
N THR A 208 10.54 -1.69 -22.35
CA THR A 208 11.38 -1.83 -23.55
C THR A 208 12.65 -2.64 -23.31
N GLY A 209 12.83 -3.20 -22.10
CA GLY A 209 14.02 -3.96 -21.71
C GLY A 209 15.26 -3.11 -21.42
N LYS A 210 15.15 -1.78 -21.53
CA LYS A 210 16.23 -0.83 -21.23
C LYS A 210 16.10 -0.31 -19.79
N PHE A 211 17.17 0.24 -19.24
CA PHE A 211 17.26 0.57 -17.82
C PHE A 211 17.05 2.04 -17.52
N PHE A 212 16.28 2.30 -16.46
CA PHE A 212 16.21 3.59 -15.77
C PHE A 212 17.61 4.02 -15.36
N SER A 213 18.08 5.15 -15.87
CA SER A 213 19.49 5.55 -15.76
C SER A 213 19.63 7.05 -15.51
N ARG A 214 20.50 7.42 -14.56
CA ARG A 214 20.97 8.80 -14.44
C ARG A 214 21.72 9.17 -15.72
N CYS A 215 21.44 10.35 -16.25
CA CYS A 215 22.18 10.93 -17.35
C CYS A 215 22.46 12.42 -17.13
N SER A 216 23.73 12.79 -17.25
CA SER A 216 24.17 14.17 -17.21
C SER A 216 24.13 14.78 -18.61
N GLY A 217 23.57 15.98 -18.75
CA GLY A 217 23.50 16.69 -20.03
C GLY A 217 22.57 16.08 -21.09
N CYS A 218 21.77 15.05 -20.75
CA CYS A 218 20.82 14.44 -21.70
C CYS A 218 19.58 15.28 -21.99
N GLN A 219 19.28 16.31 -21.19
CA GLN A 219 18.10 17.16 -21.37
C GLN A 219 18.45 18.61 -21.02
N THR A 220 17.87 19.54 -21.78
CA THR A 220 17.97 20.97 -21.51
C THR A 220 17.01 21.38 -20.40
N LEU A 221 17.54 22.01 -19.35
CA LEU A 221 16.77 22.53 -18.23
C LEU A 221 16.40 24.00 -18.46
N VAL A 222 15.25 24.45 -17.92
CA VAL A 222 14.79 25.85 -18.05
C VAL A 222 15.68 26.86 -17.31
N ASP A 223 16.38 26.42 -16.27
CA ASP A 223 17.12 27.27 -15.33
C ASP A 223 18.66 27.07 -15.42
N ASN A 224 19.15 26.28 -16.40
CA ASN A 224 20.55 25.83 -16.49
C ASN A 224 21.07 25.22 -15.17
N SER A 225 20.20 24.70 -14.32
CA SER A 225 20.59 24.10 -13.04
C SER A 225 21.37 22.80 -13.27
N PRO A 226 22.36 22.45 -12.44
CA PRO A 226 23.16 21.23 -12.60
C PRO A 226 22.39 19.98 -12.13
N LYS A 227 21.14 19.82 -12.56
CA LYS A 227 20.33 18.64 -12.28
C LYS A 227 20.69 17.59 -13.33
N ASP A 228 21.15 16.42 -12.89
CA ASP A 228 21.15 15.27 -13.79
C ASP A 228 19.70 14.85 -14.03
N THR A 229 19.44 14.17 -15.14
CA THR A 229 18.09 13.69 -15.46
C THR A 229 18.02 12.18 -15.46
N ILE A 230 16.80 11.64 -15.52
CA ILE A 230 16.61 10.21 -15.75
C ILE A 230 16.19 9.96 -17.21
N THR A 231 16.85 8.99 -17.82
CA THR A 231 16.54 8.48 -19.16
C THR A 231 16.48 6.95 -19.17
N VAL A 232 15.96 6.35 -20.24
CA VAL A 232 15.81 4.91 -20.40
C VAL A 232 16.44 4.47 -21.72
N HIS A 233 17.74 4.19 -21.71
CA HIS A 233 18.49 3.86 -22.93
C HIS A 233 19.60 2.83 -22.76
N ILE A 234 20.13 2.64 -21.54
CA ILE A 234 21.18 1.66 -21.28
C ILE A 234 20.59 0.25 -21.33
N THR A 235 21.34 -0.72 -21.86
CA THR A 235 20.90 -2.10 -22.09
C THR A 235 21.29 -3.07 -20.98
N ALA A 236 22.11 -2.63 -20.02
CA ALA A 236 22.52 -3.41 -18.87
C ALA A 236 22.67 -2.51 -17.62
N ALA A 237 22.89 -3.13 -16.46
CA ALA A 237 23.20 -2.44 -15.21
C ALA A 237 24.39 -3.15 -14.55
N THR A 238 25.52 -3.23 -15.25
CA THR A 238 26.78 -3.88 -14.79
C THR A 238 27.63 -2.95 -13.91
N PRO A 239 28.66 -3.44 -13.19
CA PRO A 239 29.41 -2.62 -12.23
C PRO A 239 30.10 -1.40 -12.83
N ASP A 240 30.45 -1.48 -14.10
CA ASP A 240 30.97 -0.40 -14.95
C ASP A 240 29.89 0.60 -15.42
N GLN A 241 28.62 0.34 -15.14
CA GLN A 241 27.47 1.20 -15.45
C GLN A 241 26.76 1.66 -14.17
N PRO A 242 27.45 2.37 -13.26
CA PRO A 242 26.91 2.75 -11.95
C PRO A 242 25.69 3.68 -12.04
N TRP A 243 25.56 4.44 -13.13
CA TRP A 243 24.41 5.33 -13.37
C TRP A 243 23.07 4.63 -13.63
N ALA A 244 23.07 3.32 -13.87
CA ALA A 244 21.86 2.48 -13.98
C ALA A 244 21.52 1.73 -12.67
N ARG A 245 22.23 2.04 -11.57
CA ARG A 245 22.14 1.34 -10.28
C ARG A 245 21.82 2.33 -9.18
N PHE A 246 20.84 1.99 -8.34
CA PHE A 246 20.35 2.89 -7.30
C PHE A 246 20.35 2.20 -5.93
N ASP A 247 20.90 2.87 -4.93
CA ASP A 247 20.73 2.45 -3.53
C ASP A 247 19.37 2.88 -3.04
N VAL A 248 18.59 1.95 -2.50
CA VAL A 248 17.27 2.24 -1.97
C VAL A 248 17.38 2.57 -0.49
N VAL A 249 17.02 3.79 -0.14
CA VAL A 249 17.07 4.32 1.23
C VAL A 249 15.67 4.31 1.83
N ASP A 250 15.53 3.75 3.04
CA ASP A 250 14.29 3.88 3.81
C ASP A 250 14.08 5.33 4.23
N VAL A 251 12.88 5.85 4.04
CA VAL A 251 12.49 7.17 4.55
C VAL A 251 11.27 7.10 5.47
N GLY A 252 10.85 5.89 5.85
CA GLY A 252 9.71 5.63 6.71
C GLY A 252 8.36 5.71 6.00
N GLY A 253 7.30 5.29 6.70
CA GLY A 253 5.92 5.38 6.19
C GLY A 253 5.64 4.58 4.92
N GLY A 254 6.42 3.51 4.67
CA GLY A 254 6.31 2.70 3.45
C GLY A 254 6.88 3.36 2.19
N LYS A 255 7.63 4.46 2.34
CA LYS A 255 8.28 5.17 1.23
C LYS A 255 9.76 4.86 1.16
N VAL A 256 10.34 5.10 -0.01
CA VAL A 256 11.77 4.95 -0.28
C VAL A 256 12.30 6.16 -1.04
N ALA A 257 13.60 6.40 -0.93
CA ALA A 257 14.34 7.29 -1.82
C ALA A 257 15.34 6.47 -2.66
N LEU A 258 15.49 6.82 -3.95
CA LEU A 258 16.41 6.15 -4.86
C LEU A 258 17.68 6.99 -5.00
N LYS A 259 18.78 6.58 -4.37
CA LYS A 259 20.06 7.27 -4.41
C LYS A 259 20.87 6.82 -5.62
N ALA A 260 21.25 7.76 -6.48
CA ALA A 260 22.09 7.51 -7.64
C ALA A 260 23.59 7.42 -7.26
N ASP A 261 24.42 7.01 -8.21
CA ASP A 261 25.88 6.95 -8.09
C ASP A 261 26.52 8.33 -7.83
N SER A 262 25.86 9.42 -8.20
CA SER A 262 26.28 10.79 -7.86
C SER A 262 26.10 11.15 -6.37
N GLY A 263 25.49 10.27 -5.58
CA GLY A 263 25.17 10.49 -4.18
C GLY A 263 23.88 11.29 -3.93
N LYS A 264 23.26 11.82 -4.98
CA LYS A 264 21.97 12.54 -4.94
C LYS A 264 20.80 11.58 -5.18
N PHE A 265 19.60 12.03 -4.86
CA PHE A 265 18.38 11.23 -5.00
C PHE A 265 17.59 11.56 -6.27
N VAL A 266 16.93 10.54 -6.81
CA VAL A 266 15.88 10.71 -7.81
C VAL A 266 14.79 11.59 -7.20
N SER A 267 14.32 12.58 -7.97
CA SER A 267 13.47 13.65 -7.49
C SER A 267 12.55 14.17 -8.58
N ARG A 268 11.31 14.46 -8.20
CA ARG A 268 10.36 15.20 -9.03
C ARG A 268 10.88 16.60 -9.26
N CYS A 269 10.77 17.04 -10.50
CA CYS A 269 11.20 18.34 -10.96
C CYS A 269 10.09 18.92 -11.83
N GLU A 270 9.41 19.90 -11.27
CA GLU A 270 8.22 20.51 -11.85
C GLU A 270 8.63 21.57 -12.88
N SER A 271 8.08 21.46 -14.09
CA SER A 271 8.27 22.38 -15.22
C SER A 271 9.73 22.73 -15.54
N CYS A 272 10.65 21.81 -15.25
CA CYS A 272 12.07 22.14 -15.29
C CYS A 272 12.77 21.76 -16.59
N ILE A 273 12.11 21.03 -17.49
CA ILE A 273 12.66 20.64 -18.80
C ILE A 273 12.18 21.63 -19.87
N ALA A 274 13.12 22.26 -20.57
CA ALA A 274 12.83 23.23 -21.60
C ALA A 274 12.03 22.59 -22.75
N GLY A 275 10.82 23.10 -22.98
CA GLY A 275 9.89 22.56 -23.99
C GLY A 275 9.31 21.19 -23.65
N GLY A 276 9.47 20.69 -22.42
CA GLY A 276 8.92 19.40 -22.00
C GLY A 276 7.40 19.34 -22.15
N THR A 277 6.88 18.21 -22.65
CA THR A 277 5.42 18.02 -22.87
C THR A 277 4.67 17.58 -21.61
N LYS A 278 5.40 17.30 -20.52
CA LYS A 278 4.85 16.97 -19.20
C LYS A 278 5.35 17.96 -18.17
N THR A 279 4.56 18.15 -17.13
CA THR A 279 4.90 19.04 -16.02
C THR A 279 6.00 18.43 -15.15
N ASP A 280 5.82 17.18 -14.71
CA ASP A 280 6.71 16.54 -13.75
C ASP A 280 7.68 15.57 -14.42
N PHE A 281 8.97 15.89 -14.36
CA PHE A 281 10.06 15.02 -14.81
C PHE A 281 10.83 14.41 -13.64
N ALA A 282 11.36 13.21 -13.85
CA ALA A 282 12.31 12.60 -12.92
C ALA A 282 13.73 13.11 -13.22
N THR A 283 14.33 13.70 -12.19
CA THR A 283 15.71 14.20 -12.22
C THR A 283 16.48 13.66 -11.03
N VAL A 284 17.78 13.94 -10.93
CA VAL A 284 18.63 13.56 -9.80
C VAL A 284 19.27 14.82 -9.26
N HIS A 285 18.70 15.36 -8.16
CA HIS A 285 19.15 16.63 -7.62
C HIS A 285 19.01 16.78 -6.10
N ALA A 286 18.07 16.11 -5.44
CA ALA A 286 17.96 16.22 -3.98
C ALA A 286 19.20 15.67 -3.29
N THR A 287 19.70 16.39 -2.29
CA THR A 287 20.78 15.96 -1.40
C THR A 287 20.25 15.36 -0.09
N ASP A 288 18.94 15.44 0.13
CA ASP A 288 18.24 15.02 1.35
C ASP A 288 17.02 14.16 0.97
N SER A 289 16.98 12.95 1.51
CA SER A 289 15.91 11.98 1.28
C SER A 289 14.62 12.28 2.05
N SER A 290 14.63 13.23 2.99
CA SER A 290 13.40 13.62 3.71
C SER A 290 12.47 14.51 2.87
N GLN A 291 12.95 15.02 1.73
CA GLN A 291 12.18 15.90 0.86
C GLN A 291 11.08 15.12 0.16
N ALA A 292 9.82 15.57 0.27
CA ALA A 292 8.67 14.83 -0.27
C ALA A 292 8.80 14.50 -1.77
N TYR A 293 9.32 15.44 -2.55
CA TYR A 293 9.55 15.28 -4.00
C TYR A 293 10.67 14.27 -4.34
N ALA A 294 11.44 13.79 -3.36
CA ALA A 294 12.47 12.75 -3.51
C ALA A 294 12.04 11.38 -2.95
N GLN A 295 10.78 11.25 -2.51
CA GLN A 295 10.24 10.03 -1.92
C GLN A 295 9.23 9.37 -2.85
N PHE A 296 9.27 8.05 -2.90
CA PHE A 296 8.37 7.23 -3.69
C PHE A 296 7.74 6.13 -2.83
N THR A 297 6.47 5.85 -3.05
CA THR A 297 5.80 4.68 -2.48
C THR A 297 5.89 3.54 -3.51
N PRO A 298 6.72 2.51 -3.28
CA PRO A 298 6.75 1.35 -4.15
C PRO A 298 5.48 0.53 -3.99
N GLU A 299 4.90 0.09 -5.11
CA GLU A 299 3.72 -0.76 -5.15
C GLU A 299 4.04 -2.01 -6.00
N LEU A 300 3.92 -3.20 -5.39
CA LEU A 300 4.07 -4.46 -6.10
C LEU A 300 2.77 -4.75 -6.87
N LEU A 301 2.89 -4.89 -8.19
CA LEU A 301 1.77 -5.16 -9.07
C LEU A 301 1.53 -6.68 -9.22
N PRO A 302 0.31 -7.11 -9.61
CA PRO A 302 -0.01 -8.54 -9.77
C PRO A 302 0.89 -9.31 -10.75
N ASN A 303 1.54 -8.60 -11.68
CA ASN A 303 2.49 -9.19 -12.64
C ASN A 303 3.93 -9.29 -12.11
N GLY A 304 4.16 -9.00 -10.83
CA GLY A 304 5.47 -9.07 -10.18
C GLY A 304 6.39 -7.87 -10.45
N LYS A 305 5.95 -6.87 -11.24
CA LYS A 305 6.68 -5.61 -11.44
C LYS A 305 6.33 -4.59 -10.36
N TYR A 306 7.14 -3.54 -10.27
CA TYR A 306 6.93 -2.44 -9.34
C TYR A 306 6.47 -1.18 -10.05
N ALA A 307 5.55 -0.46 -9.41
CA ALA A 307 5.28 0.94 -9.70
C ALA A 307 5.85 1.81 -8.56
N PHE A 308 6.31 3.01 -8.87
CA PHE A 308 6.87 3.94 -7.87
C PHE A 308 6.04 5.23 -7.87
N LYS A 309 5.18 5.38 -6.87
CA LYS A 309 4.26 6.51 -6.75
C LYS A 309 4.97 7.71 -6.12
N ALA A 310 4.97 8.85 -6.80
CA ALA A 310 5.55 10.11 -6.34
C ALA A 310 4.63 10.84 -5.33
N ASP A 311 5.11 11.96 -4.80
CA ASP A 311 4.37 12.88 -3.93
C ASP A 311 3.09 13.46 -4.57
N THR A 312 3.04 13.53 -5.91
CA THR A 312 1.86 13.96 -6.66
C THR A 312 0.75 12.91 -6.72
N GLY A 313 1.04 11.66 -6.33
CA GLY A 313 0.15 10.52 -6.50
C GLY A 313 0.22 9.84 -7.87
N ASN A 314 0.99 10.40 -8.82
CA ASN A 314 1.30 9.77 -10.09
C ASN A 314 2.56 8.90 -10.01
N TYR A 315 2.83 8.09 -11.03
CA TYR A 315 3.89 7.09 -11.01
C TYR A 315 5.07 7.47 -11.91
N LEU A 316 6.29 7.05 -11.53
CA LEU A 316 7.46 7.09 -12.39
C LEU A 316 7.20 6.29 -13.67
N SER A 317 7.20 6.99 -14.81
CA SER A 317 6.85 6.41 -16.10
C SER A 317 7.83 6.80 -17.19
N ARG A 318 8.30 5.82 -17.95
CA ARG A 318 9.02 6.06 -19.21
C ARG A 318 8.16 6.89 -20.14
N CYS A 319 8.75 7.88 -20.80
CA CYS A 319 8.08 8.66 -21.82
C CYS A 319 8.98 8.90 -23.03
N ASP A 320 8.47 8.50 -24.20
CA ASP A 320 9.11 8.76 -25.47
C ASP A 320 8.74 10.16 -25.98
N GLY A 321 9.73 10.93 -26.42
CA GLY A 321 9.50 12.28 -26.98
C GLY A 321 8.96 13.31 -25.99
N CYS A 322 8.96 13.03 -24.68
CA CYS A 322 8.50 13.99 -23.68
C CYS A 322 9.41 15.22 -23.54
N SER A 323 10.71 15.05 -23.80
CA SER A 323 11.69 16.15 -23.80
C SER A 323 12.19 16.38 -25.22
N PRO A 324 11.97 17.55 -25.83
CA PRO A 324 12.43 17.84 -27.19
C PRO A 324 13.95 17.82 -27.36
N SER A 325 14.68 18.04 -26.26
CA SER A 325 16.14 18.05 -26.23
C SER A 325 16.76 16.68 -25.99
N SER A 326 15.97 15.67 -25.62
CA SER A 326 16.45 14.33 -25.32
C SER A 326 16.38 13.43 -26.54
N ILE A 327 17.52 12.82 -26.90
CA ILE A 327 17.56 11.73 -27.90
C ILE A 327 17.13 10.38 -27.31
N HIS A 328 17.00 10.31 -25.99
CA HIS A 328 16.61 9.10 -25.26
C HIS A 328 15.20 9.24 -24.67
N PRO A 329 14.45 8.15 -24.52
CA PRO A 329 13.26 8.13 -23.68
C PRO A 329 13.59 8.68 -22.29
N THR A 330 12.73 9.55 -21.77
CA THR A 330 12.91 10.18 -20.45
C THR A 330 11.99 9.51 -19.43
N VAL A 331 12.04 9.96 -18.17
CA VAL A 331 11.08 9.53 -17.15
C VAL A 331 10.32 10.73 -16.59
N THR A 332 9.02 10.58 -16.48
CA THR A 332 8.05 11.60 -16.05
C THR A 332 7.09 11.03 -15.01
N MET A 333 6.23 11.86 -14.42
CA MET A 333 5.27 11.46 -13.38
C MET A 333 3.84 11.81 -13.77
N HIS A 334 3.35 11.24 -14.88
CA HIS A 334 2.04 11.59 -15.47
C HIS A 334 1.03 10.44 -15.48
N VAL A 335 1.47 9.19 -15.28
CA VAL A 335 0.56 8.05 -15.22
C VAL A 335 -0.13 8.05 -13.86
N THR A 336 -1.46 7.93 -13.85
CA THR A 336 -2.30 7.90 -12.64
C THR A 336 -2.65 6.49 -12.18
N ASN A 337 -2.59 5.50 -13.08
CA ASN A 337 -2.86 4.10 -12.78
C ASN A 337 -1.84 3.20 -13.50
N PRO A 338 -0.93 2.54 -12.77
CA PRO A 338 0.13 1.74 -13.38
C PRO A 338 -0.35 0.36 -13.83
N ALA A 339 -1.54 -0.10 -13.42
CA ALA A 339 -2.01 -1.47 -13.70
C ALA A 339 -2.14 -1.76 -15.21
N ASN A 340 -2.54 -0.76 -15.99
CA ASN A 340 -2.76 -0.87 -17.44
C ASN A 340 -1.73 -0.10 -18.28
N GLU A 341 -0.69 0.44 -17.65
CA GLU A 341 0.29 1.32 -18.29
C GLU A 341 1.71 0.75 -18.14
N PRO A 342 2.17 -0.10 -19.08
CA PRO A 342 3.47 -0.77 -18.99
C PRO A 342 4.65 0.18 -18.81
N THR A 343 4.54 1.42 -19.30
CA THR A 343 5.55 2.48 -19.15
C THR A 343 5.80 2.88 -17.71
N ALA A 344 4.85 2.63 -16.80
CA ALA A 344 4.93 2.88 -15.35
C ALA A 344 5.33 1.63 -14.53
N GLN A 345 5.59 0.50 -15.20
CA GLN A 345 5.88 -0.78 -14.56
C GLN A 345 7.35 -1.16 -14.75
N TRP A 346 8.06 -1.32 -13.63
CA TRP A 346 9.50 -1.58 -13.61
C TRP A 346 9.79 -2.99 -13.12
N ALA A 347 10.49 -3.77 -13.93
CA ALA A 347 11.07 -5.02 -13.44
C ALA A 347 12.29 -4.68 -12.58
N VAL A 348 12.24 -5.05 -11.30
CA VAL A 348 13.32 -4.78 -10.34
C VAL A 348 14.32 -5.92 -10.36
N THR A 349 15.58 -5.59 -10.58
CA THR A 349 16.71 -6.51 -10.41
C THR A 349 17.51 -6.10 -9.17
N PHE A 350 17.75 -7.05 -8.26
CA PHE A 350 18.62 -6.83 -7.11
C PHE A 350 20.08 -6.99 -7.54
N ILE A 351 20.88 -5.96 -7.28
CA ILE A 351 22.31 -5.93 -7.56
C ILE A 351 23.05 -6.35 -6.28
N GLN A 352 23.89 -7.38 -6.38
CA GLN A 352 24.75 -7.85 -5.30
C GLN A 352 25.98 -6.98 -5.13
#